data_AF-A0AAP0R951-F1
#
_entry.id   AF-A0AAP0R951-F1
#
_cell.length_a   1.000
_cell.length_b   1.000
_cell.length_c   1.000
_cell.angle_alpha   90.00
_cell.angle_beta   90.00
_cell.angle_gamma   90.00
#
_symmetry.space_group_name_H-M   'P 1'
#
loop_
_entity.id
_entity.type
_entity.pdbx_description
1 polymer ?
#
loop_
_entity_poly.entity_id
_entity_poly.type
_entity_poly.pdbx_seq_one_letter_code
_entity_poly.pdbx_strand_id
1 'polypeptide(L)'
;MKKKQSLKRRSICISTFHRYLYRLNVSACESCRPEPLVLEEVVDFQDADMPIGMGGFVLESKLYMVEGEKVRKGIKNVFDPSRTILDESNGSKGLNGIVFVCDSVDPKLESQFSPFSPHPPGVPPMMNSVIAHPIVVTIKGKVYVLAREPIYSSIDYVGGSFWVFDPTTKLWDALPDPPFYERSFLSSSSSFMTNYFVLGHMIMIFVLGLDDTDLSFNVHA
;
A
#
# COMPACT_ATOMS: atom_id res chain seq x y z
N MET A 1 -46.51 7.83 24.07
CA MET A 1 -45.74 6.72 23.45
C MET A 1 -44.64 7.31 22.57
N LYS A 2 -43.36 7.24 22.97
CA LYS A 2 -42.22 7.65 22.13
C LYS A 2 -41.60 6.38 21.50
N LYS A 3 -41.64 6.26 20.17
CA LYS A 3 -40.99 5.17 19.44
C LYS A 3 -39.47 5.36 19.51
N LYS A 4 -38.77 4.43 20.16
CA LYS A 4 -37.30 4.29 20.07
C LYS A 4 -36.94 3.93 18.63
N GLN A 5 -36.31 4.84 17.90
CA GLN A 5 -35.62 4.51 16.65
C GLN A 5 -34.36 3.70 17.01
N SER A 6 -34.39 2.43 16.65
CA SER A 6 -33.23 1.54 16.64
C SER A 6 -32.24 2.05 15.60
N LEU A 7 -31.13 2.65 16.04
CA LEU A 7 -29.96 2.86 15.18
C LEU A 7 -29.46 1.48 14.74
N LYS A 8 -29.70 1.13 13.47
CA LYS A 8 -28.97 0.04 12.82
C LYS A 8 -27.51 0.46 12.76
N ARG A 9 -26.67 -0.13 13.61
CA ARG A 9 -25.21 -0.14 13.42
C ARG A 9 -24.95 -0.83 12.09
N ARG A 10 -24.72 -0.05 11.04
CA ARG A 10 -24.04 -0.55 9.85
C ARG A 10 -22.58 -0.69 10.25
N SER A 11 -22.13 -1.92 10.45
CA SER A 11 -20.72 -2.26 10.46
C SER A 11 -20.18 -1.87 9.08
N ILE A 12 -19.46 -0.76 9.00
CA ILE A 12 -18.70 -0.41 7.80
C ILE A 12 -17.47 -1.31 7.85
N CYS A 13 -17.50 -2.40 7.09
CA CYS A 13 -16.28 -3.12 6.76
C CYS A 13 -15.48 -2.20 5.83
N ILE A 14 -14.53 -1.44 6.39
CA ILE A 14 -13.62 -0.61 5.60
C ILE A 14 -12.57 -1.55 5.01
N SER A 15 -12.93 -2.25 3.95
CA SER A 15 -11.95 -2.67 2.94
C SER A 15 -12.09 -1.72 1.74
N THR A 16 -11.85 -0.42 1.97
CA THR A 16 -11.68 0.51 0.85
C THR A 16 -10.34 0.19 0.20
N PHE A 17 -10.37 -0.64 -0.83
CA PHE A 17 -9.24 -0.80 -1.71
C PHE A 17 -8.88 0.57 -2.28
N HIS A 18 -7.60 0.94 -2.21
CA HIS A 18 -7.11 2.28 -2.52
C HIS A 18 -7.15 2.48 -4.04
N ARG A 19 -8.35 2.74 -4.57
CA ARG A 19 -8.60 3.01 -5.99
C ARG A 19 -8.31 4.45 -6.36
N TYR A 20 -8.48 5.36 -5.40
CA TYR A 20 -8.29 6.78 -5.60
C TYR A 20 -7.15 7.28 -4.73
N LEU A 21 -6.35 8.20 -5.26
CA LEU A 21 -5.48 9.07 -4.47
C LEU A 21 -6.21 10.38 -4.25
N TYR A 22 -6.26 10.84 -3.01
CA TYR A 22 -6.81 12.13 -2.66
C TYR A 22 -5.73 13.05 -2.08
N ARG A 23 -5.87 14.35 -2.33
CA ARG A 23 -5.05 15.42 -1.74
C ARG A 23 -5.90 16.25 -0.79
N LEU A 24 -5.38 16.48 0.41
CA LEU A 24 -5.97 17.36 1.41
C LEU A 24 -4.95 18.45 1.78
N ASN A 25 -5.32 19.72 1.64
CA ASN A 25 -4.48 20.83 2.07
C ASN A 25 -4.69 21.14 3.56
N VAL A 26 -3.80 20.63 4.41
CA VAL A 26 -3.89 20.80 5.86
C VAL A 26 -3.70 22.25 6.34
N SER A 27 -2.98 23.10 5.59
CA SER A 27 -2.81 24.52 5.95
C SER A 27 -4.12 25.30 5.89
N ALA A 28 -5.07 24.87 5.04
CA ALA A 28 -6.41 25.43 5.01
C ALA A 28 -7.20 25.05 6.27
N CYS A 29 -6.92 23.88 6.87
CA CYS A 29 -7.58 23.40 8.09
C CYS A 29 -7.24 24.25 9.32
N GLU A 30 -6.01 24.77 9.40
CA GLU A 30 -5.53 25.55 10.55
C GLU A 30 -6.13 26.97 10.60
N SER A 31 -6.76 27.42 9.52
CA SER A 31 -7.22 28.81 9.36
C SER A 31 -8.49 29.18 10.14
N CYS A 32 -9.06 28.28 10.96
CA CYS A 32 -10.29 28.48 11.77
C CYS A 32 -11.50 29.02 10.98
N ARG A 33 -11.51 28.89 9.65
CA ARG A 33 -12.66 29.26 8.82
C ARG A 33 -13.64 28.09 8.73
N PRO A 34 -14.96 28.35 8.73
CA PRO A 34 -15.99 27.30 8.65
C PRO A 34 -16.15 26.71 7.23
N GLU A 35 -15.19 26.94 6.33
CA GLU A 35 -15.26 26.39 4.98
C GLU A 35 -15.05 24.87 5.02
N PRO A 36 -15.84 24.10 4.25
CA PRO A 36 -15.66 22.64 4.17
C PRO A 36 -14.24 22.31 3.73
N LEU A 37 -13.65 21.29 4.36
CA LEU A 37 -12.39 20.71 3.89
C LEU A 37 -12.59 20.21 2.46
N VAL A 38 -11.81 20.77 1.52
CA VAL A 38 -11.82 20.31 0.13
C VAL A 38 -10.86 19.15 0.01
N LEU A 39 -11.42 17.96 -0.19
CA LEU A 39 -10.68 16.77 -0.60
C LEU A 39 -10.67 16.73 -2.12
N GLU A 40 -9.48 16.81 -2.71
CA GLU A 40 -9.30 16.78 -4.16
C GLU A 40 -8.95 15.37 -4.60
N GLU A 41 -9.71 14.81 -5.56
CA GLU A 41 -9.32 13.58 -6.23
C GLU A 41 -8.16 13.87 -7.18
N VAL A 42 -7.05 13.17 -6.96
CA VAL A 42 -5.80 13.37 -7.69
C VAL A 42 -5.68 12.40 -8.85
N VAL A 43 -6.03 11.13 -8.59
CA VAL A 43 -5.99 10.07 -9.60
C VAL A 43 -7.00 8.97 -9.23
N ASP A 44 -7.80 8.54 -10.19
CA ASP A 44 -8.41 7.21 -10.23
C ASP A 44 -7.41 6.27 -10.89
N PHE A 45 -6.80 5.39 -10.10
CA PHE A 45 -5.76 4.47 -10.59
C PHE A 45 -6.29 3.55 -11.70
N GLN A 46 -7.57 3.23 -11.71
CA GLN A 46 -8.15 2.39 -12.76
C GLN A 46 -8.23 3.14 -14.09
N ASP A 47 -8.71 4.38 -14.08
CA ASP A 47 -8.85 5.19 -15.29
C ASP A 47 -7.49 5.63 -15.83
N ALA A 48 -6.52 5.86 -14.93
CA ALA A 48 -5.12 6.15 -15.26
C ALA A 48 -4.33 4.93 -15.73
N ASP A 49 -4.96 3.75 -15.82
CA ASP A 49 -4.29 2.51 -16.19
C ASP A 49 -3.06 2.21 -15.29
N MET A 50 -3.21 2.40 -13.98
CA MET A 50 -2.19 2.13 -12.96
C MET A 50 -2.59 0.93 -12.06
N PRO A 51 -1.63 0.30 -11.35
CA PRO A 51 -1.96 -0.66 -10.31
C PRO A 51 -2.74 -0.01 -9.16
N ILE A 52 -3.62 -0.78 -8.52
CA ILE A 52 -4.38 -0.36 -7.34
C ILE A 52 -3.74 -0.89 -6.06
N GLY A 53 -3.95 -0.17 -4.94
CA GLY A 53 -3.33 -0.56 -3.67
C GLY A 53 -1.82 -0.30 -3.61
N MET A 54 -1.28 0.57 -4.46
CA MET A 54 0.14 0.94 -4.38
C MET A 54 0.47 1.62 -3.05
N GLY A 55 1.70 1.43 -2.58
CA GLY A 55 2.22 2.18 -1.44
C GLY A 55 2.95 3.44 -1.89
N GLY A 56 2.82 4.54 -1.16
CA GLY A 56 3.42 5.82 -1.52
C GLY A 56 4.51 6.28 -0.55
N PHE A 57 5.57 6.89 -1.05
CA PHE A 57 6.52 7.65 -0.24
C PHE A 57 6.98 8.91 -0.97
N VAL A 58 7.32 9.94 -0.19
CA VAL A 58 7.90 11.17 -0.72
C VAL A 58 9.41 11.13 -0.53
N LEU A 59 10.14 11.39 -1.61
CA LEU A 59 11.57 11.62 -1.58
C LEU A 59 11.85 12.93 -2.31
N GLU A 60 12.52 13.86 -1.63
CA GLU A 60 12.72 15.23 -2.11
C GLU A 60 11.37 15.91 -2.41
N SER A 61 11.11 16.32 -3.65
CA SER A 61 9.85 16.94 -4.10
C SER A 61 8.94 15.99 -4.87
N LYS A 62 9.22 14.68 -4.84
CA LYS A 62 8.56 13.69 -5.70
C LYS A 62 7.83 12.65 -4.88
N LEU A 63 6.63 12.32 -5.34
CA LEU A 63 5.84 11.21 -4.84
C LEU A 63 6.17 9.97 -5.68
N TYR A 64 6.64 8.93 -4.99
CA TYR A 64 6.89 7.62 -5.56
C TYR A 64 5.80 6.66 -5.11
N MET A 65 5.20 5.97 -6.06
CA MET A 65 4.21 4.92 -5.83
C MET A 65 4.84 3.59 -6.24
N VAL A 66 4.85 2.61 -5.34
CA VAL A 66 5.49 1.33 -5.55
C VAL A 66 4.48 0.20 -5.48
N GLU A 67 4.69 -0.78 -6.35
CA GLU A 67 3.97 -2.05 -6.37
C GLU A 67 2.45 -1.89 -6.56
N GLY A 68 1.63 -2.83 -6.06
CA GLY A 68 0.18 -2.85 -6.24
C GLY A 68 -0.29 -3.83 -7.30
N GLU A 69 -1.60 -4.01 -7.40
CA GLU A 69 -2.23 -5.01 -8.27
C GLU A 69 -2.85 -4.37 -9.50
N LYS A 70 -2.45 -4.83 -10.68
CA LYS A 70 -3.05 -4.38 -11.93
C LYS A 70 -4.33 -5.14 -12.23
N VAL A 71 -5.43 -4.40 -12.33
CA VAL A 71 -6.75 -4.92 -12.71
C VAL A 71 -6.97 -4.75 -14.21
N ARG A 72 -7.63 -5.73 -14.84
CA ARG A 72 -8.03 -5.67 -16.26
C ARG A 72 -8.92 -4.46 -16.52
N LYS A 73 -8.70 -3.83 -17.67
CA LYS A 73 -9.52 -2.71 -18.13
C LYS A 73 -10.99 -3.09 -18.22
N GLY A 74 -11.87 -2.20 -17.74
CA GLY A 74 -13.32 -2.37 -17.81
C GLY A 74 -13.97 -3.10 -16.61
N ILE A 75 -13.20 -3.62 -15.64
CA ILE A 75 -13.75 -4.23 -14.44
C ILE A 75 -14.21 -3.16 -13.44
N LYS A 76 -15.51 -2.84 -13.42
CA LYS A 76 -16.04 -1.81 -12.51
C LYS A 76 -16.22 -2.29 -11.06
N ASN A 77 -16.39 -3.59 -10.86
CA ASN A 77 -16.68 -4.18 -9.57
C ASN A 77 -15.47 -4.94 -9.04
N VAL A 78 -14.67 -4.26 -8.24
CA VAL A 78 -13.47 -4.80 -7.60
C VAL A 78 -13.83 -5.51 -6.28
N PHE A 79 -14.97 -6.19 -6.23
CA PHE A 79 -15.38 -7.00 -5.07
C PHE A 79 -15.50 -8.49 -5.41
N ASP A 80 -15.17 -8.90 -6.63
CA ASP A 80 -15.06 -10.32 -6.96
C ASP A 80 -13.61 -10.79 -6.72
N PRO A 81 -13.35 -11.65 -5.73
CA PRO A 81 -12.00 -12.14 -5.42
C PRO A 81 -11.49 -13.16 -6.45
N SER A 82 -12.15 -13.32 -7.60
CA SER A 82 -11.67 -14.20 -8.64
C SER A 82 -10.38 -13.67 -9.28
N ARG A 83 -9.41 -14.56 -9.50
CA ARG A 83 -8.16 -14.26 -10.23
C ARG A 83 -8.40 -13.72 -11.65
N THR A 84 -9.62 -13.80 -12.16
CA THR A 84 -10.00 -13.32 -13.49
C THR A 84 -10.00 -11.79 -13.61
N ILE A 85 -9.89 -11.07 -12.49
CA ILE A 85 -9.86 -9.61 -12.48
C ILE A 85 -8.47 -9.06 -12.75
N LEU A 86 -7.41 -9.80 -12.44
CA LEU A 86 -6.03 -9.34 -12.60
C LEU A 86 -5.57 -9.38 -14.05
N ASP A 87 -4.79 -8.36 -14.42
CA ASP A 87 -4.19 -8.26 -15.73
C ASP A 87 -2.86 -9.03 -15.78
N GLU A 88 -2.92 -10.30 -16.19
CA GLU A 88 -1.74 -11.15 -16.32
C GLU A 88 -0.78 -10.73 -17.45
N SER A 89 -1.18 -9.78 -18.31
CA SER A 89 -0.21 -9.15 -19.24
C SER A 89 0.75 -8.22 -18.49
N ASN A 90 0.37 -7.78 -17.28
CA ASN A 90 1.14 -6.94 -16.40
C ASN A 90 1.94 -7.77 -15.38
N GLY A 91 2.80 -8.65 -15.88
CA GLY A 91 3.62 -9.52 -15.04
C GLY A 91 2.84 -10.68 -14.39
N SER A 92 3.43 -11.30 -13.38
CA SER A 92 2.84 -12.48 -12.73
C SER A 92 1.66 -12.07 -11.86
N LYS A 93 0.45 -12.55 -12.21
CA LYS A 93 -0.80 -12.25 -11.49
C LYS A 93 -1.08 -10.74 -11.37
N GLY A 94 -0.72 -9.94 -12.38
CA GLY A 94 -0.94 -8.49 -12.38
C GLY A 94 0.04 -7.69 -11.53
N LEU A 95 1.12 -8.31 -11.02
CA LEU A 95 2.20 -7.64 -10.34
C LEU A 95 3.45 -7.55 -11.24
N ASN A 96 4.08 -6.37 -11.30
CA ASN A 96 5.22 -6.14 -12.18
C ASN A 96 6.40 -5.36 -11.55
N GLY A 97 6.29 -4.93 -10.29
CA GLY A 97 7.34 -4.20 -9.57
C GLY A 97 7.65 -2.79 -10.11
N ILE A 98 6.80 -2.24 -10.99
CA ILE A 98 7.02 -0.91 -11.56
C ILE A 98 6.82 0.16 -10.47
N VAL A 99 7.78 1.08 -10.40
CA VAL A 99 7.67 2.29 -9.60
C VAL A 99 7.11 3.41 -10.48
N PHE A 100 6.08 4.10 -10.00
CA PHE A 100 5.54 5.28 -10.65
C PHE A 100 6.00 6.52 -9.89
N VAL A 101 6.40 7.56 -10.62
CA VAL A 101 6.85 8.82 -10.02
C VAL A 101 5.98 9.98 -10.49
N CYS A 102 5.62 10.85 -9.56
CA CYS A 102 4.98 12.14 -9.82
C CYS A 102 5.84 13.25 -9.22
N ASP A 103 6.14 14.27 -10.02
CA ASP A 103 6.91 15.44 -9.59
C ASP A 103 5.94 16.52 -9.07
N SER A 104 5.85 16.70 -7.75
CA SER A 104 4.70 17.39 -7.13
C SER A 104 4.68 18.91 -7.33
N VAL A 105 5.48 19.45 -8.23
CA VAL A 105 5.60 20.90 -8.48
C VAL A 105 4.55 21.40 -9.48
N ASP A 106 3.92 20.51 -10.25
CA ASP A 106 2.89 20.89 -11.21
C ASP A 106 1.48 20.52 -10.68
N PRO A 107 0.57 21.50 -10.54
CA PRO A 107 -0.76 21.30 -9.98
C PRO A 107 -1.68 20.34 -10.77
N LYS A 108 -1.31 19.92 -11.99
CA LYS A 108 -2.09 18.96 -12.79
C LYS A 108 -1.52 17.54 -12.69
N LEU A 109 -1.81 16.83 -11.61
CA LEU A 109 -1.24 15.51 -11.33
C LEU A 109 -1.67 14.39 -12.31
N GLU A 110 -2.81 14.53 -12.99
CA GLU A 110 -3.41 13.48 -13.83
C GLU A 110 -2.51 12.98 -14.97
N SER A 111 -1.57 13.80 -15.46
CA SER A 111 -0.68 13.44 -16.57
C SER A 111 0.77 13.14 -16.15
N GLN A 112 1.08 13.05 -14.85
CA GLN A 112 2.46 13.10 -14.37
C GLN A 112 3.00 11.78 -13.83
N PHE A 113 2.14 10.84 -13.46
CA PHE A 113 2.61 9.51 -13.09
C PHE A 113 3.15 8.80 -14.33
N SER A 114 4.46 8.71 -14.42
CA SER A 114 5.15 7.96 -15.47
C SER A 114 5.69 6.67 -14.88
N PRO A 115 5.54 5.53 -15.59
CA PRO A 115 6.26 4.33 -15.22
C PRO A 115 7.74 4.64 -15.28
N PHE A 116 8.43 4.41 -14.17
CA PHE A 116 9.85 4.69 -14.10
C PHE A 116 10.62 3.68 -14.98
N SER A 117 11.46 4.19 -15.88
CA SER A 117 12.38 3.39 -16.68
C SER A 117 13.78 3.43 -16.02
N PRO A 118 14.49 2.30 -15.86
CA PRO A 118 15.60 2.13 -14.92
C PRO A 118 16.91 2.89 -15.26
N HIS A 119 16.88 3.96 -16.05
CA HIS A 119 18.05 4.51 -16.74
C HIS A 119 18.45 5.97 -16.48
N PRO A 120 17.84 6.75 -15.56
CA PRO A 120 18.55 7.92 -15.01
C PRO A 120 19.06 7.68 -13.58
N PRO A 121 20.25 8.21 -13.23
CA PRO A 121 20.79 8.17 -11.88
C PRO A 121 19.91 8.98 -10.91
N GLY A 122 19.59 8.41 -9.73
CA GLY A 122 18.95 9.13 -8.62
C GLY A 122 17.59 8.60 -8.14
N VAL A 123 17.08 7.50 -8.70
CA VAL A 123 15.74 6.93 -8.39
C VAL A 123 15.86 5.47 -7.93
N PRO A 124 14.99 4.98 -7.03
CA PRO A 124 14.96 3.57 -6.64
C PRO A 124 14.85 2.61 -7.84
N PRO A 125 15.70 1.58 -7.92
CA PRO A 125 15.52 0.48 -8.87
C PRO A 125 14.24 -0.30 -8.56
N MET A 126 13.79 -1.17 -9.46
CA MET A 126 12.69 -2.10 -9.14
C MET A 126 13.15 -3.06 -8.03
N MET A 127 12.25 -3.44 -7.12
CA MET A 127 12.54 -4.50 -6.17
C MET A 127 12.69 -5.84 -6.91
N ASN A 128 13.56 -6.72 -6.44
CA ASN A 128 13.70 -8.08 -6.99
C ASN A 128 12.56 -9.02 -6.53
N SER A 129 11.48 -8.45 -5.99
CA SER A 129 10.26 -9.12 -5.59
C SER A 129 9.08 -8.23 -5.92
N VAL A 130 7.93 -8.86 -6.16
CA VAL A 130 6.67 -8.19 -6.44
C VAL A 130 5.75 -8.35 -5.24
N ILE A 131 5.18 -7.23 -4.78
CA ILE A 131 4.46 -7.17 -3.52
C ILE A 131 3.04 -6.63 -3.75
N ALA A 132 2.02 -7.42 -3.42
CA ALA A 132 0.68 -6.87 -3.39
C ALA A 132 0.48 -5.97 -2.16
N HIS A 133 -0.23 -4.86 -2.36
CA HIS A 133 -0.71 -3.95 -1.31
C HIS A 133 0.31 -3.56 -0.21
N PRO A 134 1.50 -3.05 -0.53
CA PRO A 134 2.55 -2.86 0.47
C PRO A 134 2.21 -1.85 1.56
N ILE A 135 2.74 -2.10 2.76
CA ILE A 135 2.97 -1.07 3.78
C ILE A 135 4.27 -0.34 3.42
N VAL A 136 4.20 0.98 3.31
CA VAL A 136 5.36 1.82 2.99
C VAL A 136 5.53 2.88 4.07
N VAL A 137 6.72 2.92 4.68
CA VAL A 137 7.02 3.87 5.75
C VAL A 137 8.43 4.42 5.63
N THR A 138 8.60 5.69 5.99
CA THR A 138 9.92 6.34 6.03
C THR A 138 10.41 6.43 7.47
N ILE A 139 11.55 5.81 7.78
CA ILE A 139 12.16 5.80 9.11
C ILE A 139 13.64 6.18 8.98
N LYS A 140 14.04 7.24 9.68
CA LYS A 140 15.43 7.75 9.69
C LYS A 140 16.00 7.98 8.26
N GLY A 141 15.17 8.50 7.36
CA GLY A 141 15.56 8.81 5.98
C GLY A 141 15.67 7.61 5.05
N LYS A 142 15.34 6.40 5.50
CA LYS A 142 15.20 5.20 4.64
C LYS A 142 13.73 4.86 4.45
N VAL A 143 13.40 4.25 3.32
CA VAL A 143 12.04 3.82 3.00
C VAL A 143 11.96 2.31 3.19
N TYR A 144 11.03 1.85 3.99
CA TYR A 144 10.80 0.44 4.27
C TYR A 144 9.51 0.01 3.59
N VAL A 145 9.56 -1.14 2.92
CA VAL A 145 8.43 -1.71 2.20
C VAL A 145 8.18 -3.11 2.73
N LEU A 146 6.98 -3.34 3.24
CA LEU A 146 6.57 -4.61 3.82
C LEU A 146 5.30 -5.12 3.13
N ALA A 147 5.31 -6.38 2.71
CA ALA A 147 4.22 -6.98 1.95
C ALA A 147 2.95 -7.19 2.75
N ARG A 148 1.77 -6.82 2.24
CA ARG A 148 0.49 -7.11 2.90
C ARG A 148 -0.31 -8.09 2.08
N GLU A 149 -1.24 -8.78 2.74
CA GLU A 149 -2.19 -9.68 2.08
C GLU A 149 -2.72 -9.05 0.78
N PRO A 150 -2.69 -9.78 -0.34
CA PRO A 150 -3.12 -9.22 -1.60
C PRO A 150 -4.62 -8.97 -1.58
N ILE A 151 -5.06 -8.02 -2.38
CA ILE A 151 -6.46 -7.63 -2.43
C ILE A 151 -7.27 -8.64 -3.25
N TYR A 152 -6.78 -9.04 -4.42
CA TYR A 152 -7.56 -9.81 -5.41
C TYR A 152 -7.03 -11.21 -5.63
N SER A 153 -5.96 -11.57 -4.93
CA SER A 153 -5.14 -12.68 -5.37
C SER A 153 -4.66 -13.52 -4.20
N SER A 154 -4.83 -14.82 -4.31
CA SER A 154 -4.09 -15.76 -3.48
C SER A 154 -2.67 -15.84 -4.07
N ILE A 155 -1.80 -14.90 -3.70
CA ILE A 155 -0.41 -14.90 -4.12
C ILE A 155 0.40 -15.59 -3.04
N ASP A 156 0.97 -16.74 -3.40
CA ASP A 156 2.16 -17.23 -2.72
C ASP A 156 3.27 -16.21 -3.02
N TYR A 157 3.74 -15.49 -2.01
CA TYR A 157 4.83 -14.55 -2.18
C TYR A 157 6.08 -15.33 -2.61
N VAL A 158 6.46 -15.16 -3.87
CA VAL A 158 7.69 -15.73 -4.41
C VAL A 158 8.78 -14.68 -4.20
N GLY A 159 9.28 -14.56 -2.96
CA GLY A 159 10.36 -13.64 -2.61
C GLY A 159 10.32 -13.15 -1.17
N GLY A 160 11.29 -12.29 -0.83
CA GLY A 160 11.32 -11.61 0.47
C GLY A 160 10.13 -10.67 0.62
N SER A 161 9.53 -10.65 1.81
CA SER A 161 8.36 -9.83 2.13
C SER A 161 8.74 -8.44 2.66
N PHE A 162 10.00 -8.23 3.01
CA PHE A 162 10.46 -7.01 3.66
C PHE A 162 11.73 -6.45 3.02
N TRP A 163 11.68 -5.16 2.69
CA TRP A 163 12.72 -4.46 1.93
C TRP A 163 12.99 -3.08 2.49
N VAL A 164 14.21 -2.59 2.28
CA VAL A 164 14.58 -1.21 2.57
C VAL A 164 15.24 -0.57 1.36
N PHE A 165 14.78 0.63 1.03
CA PHE A 165 15.44 1.53 0.10
C PHE A 165 16.25 2.55 0.87
N ASP A 166 17.53 2.66 0.51
CA ASP A 166 18.41 3.72 0.99
C ASP A 166 18.52 4.82 -0.08
N PRO A 167 17.95 6.02 0.16
CA PRO A 167 18.03 7.11 -0.79
C PRO A 167 19.44 7.64 -1.05
N THR A 168 20.42 7.29 -0.22
CA THR A 168 21.83 7.70 -0.42
C THR A 168 22.50 6.82 -1.46
N THR A 169 22.38 5.49 -1.31
CA THR A 169 22.95 4.54 -2.26
C THR A 169 22.07 4.33 -3.49
N LYS A 170 20.79 4.72 -3.39
CA LYS A 170 19.73 4.47 -4.37
C LYS A 170 19.56 2.98 -4.64
N LEU A 171 19.68 2.14 -3.62
CA LEU A 171 19.53 0.69 -3.73
C LEU A 171 18.46 0.15 -2.80
N TRP A 172 17.82 -0.94 -3.23
CA TRP A 172 16.98 -1.78 -2.40
C TRP A 172 17.78 -2.94 -1.83
N ASP A 173 17.63 -3.17 -0.53
CA ASP A 173 18.18 -4.32 0.16
C ASP A 173 17.03 -5.14 0.75
N ALA A 174 17.10 -6.46 0.58
CA ALA A 174 16.18 -7.39 1.24
C ALA A 174 16.49 -7.44 2.73
N LEU A 175 15.45 -7.38 3.55
CA LEU A 175 15.53 -7.59 4.99
C LEU A 175 15.02 -8.98 5.36
N PRO A 176 15.38 -9.51 6.54
CA PRO A 176 14.77 -10.72 7.06
C PRO A 176 13.25 -10.55 7.18
N ASP A 177 12.49 -11.57 6.80
CA ASP A 177 11.05 -11.56 6.97
C ASP A 177 10.70 -11.45 8.46
N PRO A 178 9.74 -10.59 8.85
CA PRO A 178 9.26 -10.56 10.21
C PRO A 178 8.72 -11.92 10.66
N PRO A 179 8.82 -12.26 11.96
CA PRO A 179 8.48 -13.60 12.46
C PRO A 179 7.02 -14.01 12.21
N PHE A 180 6.12 -13.05 12.02
CA PHE A 180 4.71 -13.30 11.69
C PHE A 180 4.48 -13.72 10.21
N TYR A 181 5.51 -13.79 9.38
CA TYR A 181 5.45 -14.35 8.02
C TYR A 181 5.78 -15.85 7.95
N GLU A 182 6.16 -16.52 9.05
CA GLU A 182 6.51 -17.94 8.97
C GLU A 182 5.33 -18.83 8.51
N ARG A 183 5.39 -19.17 7.22
CA ARG A 183 4.90 -20.34 6.46
C ARG A 183 3.46 -20.85 6.59
N SER A 184 2.59 -20.27 7.40
CA SER A 184 1.18 -20.68 7.46
C SER A 184 0.17 -19.52 7.45
N PHE A 185 0.59 -18.32 7.85
CA PHE A 185 -0.29 -17.16 7.98
C PHE A 185 -0.82 -16.59 6.66
N LEU A 186 -0.04 -16.67 5.57
CA LEU A 186 -0.47 -16.20 4.24
C LEU A 186 -1.31 -17.24 3.48
N SER A 187 -1.37 -18.48 3.98
CA SER A 187 -2.17 -19.56 3.38
C SER A 187 -3.59 -19.65 3.93
N SER A 188 -3.81 -19.16 5.15
CA SER A 188 -5.12 -19.04 5.76
C SER A 188 -5.65 -17.63 5.57
N SER A 189 -6.78 -17.49 4.89
CA SER A 189 -7.54 -16.25 4.64
C SER A 189 -8.08 -15.55 5.91
N SER A 190 -7.42 -15.71 7.06
CA SER A 190 -7.86 -15.26 8.37
C SER A 190 -6.91 -14.27 9.04
N SER A 191 -5.68 -14.12 8.53
CA SER A 191 -4.67 -13.25 9.15
C SER A 191 -4.54 -11.92 8.44
N PHE A 192 -5.27 -10.92 8.93
CA PHE A 192 -5.29 -9.59 8.35
C PHE A 192 -4.35 -8.67 9.13
N MET A 193 -3.29 -8.18 8.49
CA MET A 193 -2.69 -6.93 8.94
C MET A 193 -3.71 -5.82 8.70
N THR A 194 -4.24 -5.22 9.77
CA THR A 194 -5.33 -4.25 9.65
C THR A 194 -4.84 -2.82 9.67
N ASN A 195 -3.87 -2.54 10.54
CA ASN A 195 -3.36 -1.21 10.79
C ASN A 195 -1.87 -1.28 11.12
N TYR A 196 -1.17 -0.17 10.89
CA TYR A 196 0.20 0.01 11.31
C TYR A 196 0.46 1.45 11.75
N PHE A 197 1.49 1.65 12.56
CA PHE A 197 1.98 2.96 12.93
C PHE A 197 3.50 2.92 13.13
N VAL A 198 4.15 4.07 12.92
CA VAL A 198 5.57 4.22 13.18
C VAL A 198 5.75 4.85 14.55
N LEU A 199 6.54 4.22 15.42
CA LEU A 199 6.89 4.75 16.73
C LEU A 199 8.42 4.80 16.86
N GLY A 200 8.98 6.00 16.67
CA GLY A 200 10.42 6.21 16.67
C GLY A 200 11.11 5.46 15.52
N HIS A 201 11.75 4.34 15.84
CA HIS A 201 12.43 3.48 14.85
C HIS A 201 11.73 2.13 14.64
N MET A 202 10.52 1.98 15.18
CA MET A 202 9.75 0.73 15.13
C MET A 202 8.54 0.88 14.22
N ILE A 203 8.23 -0.18 13.48
CA ILE A 203 6.97 -0.35 12.77
C ILE A 203 6.10 -1.25 13.66
N MET A 204 4.99 -0.70 14.13
CA MET A 204 4.03 -1.41 14.97
C MET A 204 2.87 -1.86 14.08
N ILE A 205 2.51 -3.14 14.11
CA ILE A 205 1.55 -3.74 13.19
C ILE A 205 0.48 -4.48 13.99
N PHE A 206 -0.79 -4.25 13.67
CA PHE A 206 -1.91 -5.00 14.21
C PHE A 206 -2.23 -6.18 13.30
N VAL A 207 -1.92 -7.39 13.79
CA VAL A 207 -2.27 -8.64 13.13
C VAL A 207 -3.53 -9.20 13.81
N LEU A 208 -4.63 -9.32 13.06
CA LEU A 208 -5.80 -10.07 13.51
C LEU A 208 -5.61 -11.54 13.14
N GLY A 209 -6.04 -12.47 14.01
CA GLY A 209 -5.99 -13.90 13.73
C GLY A 209 -4.80 -14.66 14.33
N LEU A 210 -3.98 -14.01 15.18
CA LEU A 210 -3.09 -14.73 16.08
C LEU A 210 -3.95 -15.28 17.23
N ASP A 211 -4.27 -16.56 17.21
CA ASP A 211 -4.77 -17.22 18.42
C ASP A 211 -3.71 -17.01 19.52
N ASP A 212 -4.14 -16.59 20.72
CA ASP A 212 -3.33 -16.15 21.87
C ASP A 212 -2.29 -17.19 22.38
N THR A 213 -2.13 -18.33 21.72
CA THR A 213 -1.38 -19.48 22.22
C THR A 213 0.09 -19.56 21.79
N ASP A 214 0.58 -18.78 20.82
CA ASP A 214 1.94 -19.00 20.26
C ASP A 214 2.89 -17.78 20.23
N LEU A 215 2.60 -16.68 20.92
CA LEU A 215 3.52 -15.53 21.03
C LEU A 215 4.42 -15.55 22.28
N SER A 216 4.86 -16.71 22.76
CA SER A 216 5.97 -16.78 23.71
C SER A 216 7.29 -17.05 22.97
N PHE A 217 8.00 -15.98 22.58
CA PHE A 217 9.38 -16.10 22.15
C PHE A 217 10.31 -15.63 23.26
N ASN A 218 11.11 -16.57 23.80
CA ASN A 218 12.23 -16.25 24.68
C ASN A 218 13.30 -15.53 23.88
N VAL A 219 13.51 -14.25 24.17
CA VAL A 219 14.71 -13.53 23.77
C VAL A 219 15.82 -13.93 24.75
N HIS A 220 16.57 -14.99 24.42
CA HIS A 220 17.86 -15.21 25.07
C HIS A 220 18.92 -14.35 24.39
N ALA A 221 19.55 -13.51 25.21
CA ALA A 221 20.76 -12.74 24.91
C ALA A 221 21.99 -13.64 24.76
#